data_AF-A0A839HAM7-F1
#
_entry.id   AF-A0A839HAM7-F1
#
_cell.length_a   1.000
_cell.length_b   1.000
_cell.length_c   1.000
_cell.angle_alpha   90.00
_cell.angle_beta   90.00
_cell.angle_gamma   90.00
#
_symmetry.space_group_name_H-M   'P 1'
#
loop_
_entity.id
_entity.type
_entity.pdbx_description
1 polymer ?
#
loop_
_entity_poly.entity_id
_entity_poly.type
_entity_poly.pdbx_seq_one_letter_code
_entity_poly.pdbx_strand_id
1 'polypeptide(L)'
;MGASYLLNPISFLIKTLFGLYITLLILRFILQWVRADFYNPISQFIVRFTTPVLRPARRIIPGWGGTDFASLVMAWVFQTVELIVLALLLGVNYSMPQIFILSPLWAIPELLDLLISLFLFALLIRVLLSWLNPDPYNPAVGLLTRLTNPLLLPVQRRVRPIAGVDLSPMIVMIMLILLEMLLLPPLRFFTASPF
;
A
#
# COMPACT_ATOMS: atom_id res chain seq x y z
N MET A 1 -22.19 7.22 28.38
CA MET A 1 -21.30 7.04 27.22
C MET A 1 -20.23 6.03 27.61
N GLY A 2 -20.23 4.84 27.00
CA GLY A 2 -19.24 3.81 27.33
C GLY A 2 -17.84 4.17 26.83
N ALA A 3 -16.80 3.50 27.35
CA ALA A 3 -15.42 3.67 26.91
C ALA A 3 -15.26 3.58 25.37
N SER A 4 -16.11 2.76 24.72
CA SER A 4 -16.20 2.62 23.26
C SER A 4 -16.47 3.93 22.50
N TYR A 5 -17.12 4.92 23.11
CA TYR A 5 -17.41 6.21 22.46
C TYR A 5 -16.14 7.00 22.14
N LEU A 6 -15.14 7.00 23.04
CA LEU A 6 -13.87 7.71 22.83
C LEU A 6 -12.84 6.83 22.09
N LEU A 7 -12.88 5.52 22.29
CA LEU A 7 -11.95 4.59 21.64
C LEU A 7 -12.11 4.54 20.11
N ASN A 8 -13.35 4.64 19.61
CA ASN A 8 -13.60 4.57 18.16
C ASN A 8 -13.00 5.77 17.39
N PRO A 9 -13.23 7.03 17.77
CA PRO A 9 -12.58 8.18 17.11
C PRO A 9 -11.05 8.17 17.24
N ILE A 10 -10.52 7.78 18.40
CA ILE A 10 -9.07 7.74 18.64
C ILE A 10 -8.41 6.67 17.77
N SER A 11 -8.96 5.45 17.74
CA SER A 11 -8.45 4.38 16.88
C SER A 11 -8.57 4.74 15.39
N PHE A 12 -9.65 5.41 14.97
CA PHE A 12 -9.78 5.93 13.60
C PHE A 12 -8.68 6.94 13.27
N LEU A 13 -8.39 7.89 14.17
CA LEU A 13 -7.35 8.89 13.97
C LEU A 13 -5.97 8.23 13.84
N ILE A 14 -5.66 7.27 14.72
CA ILE A 14 -4.39 6.52 14.68
C ILE A 14 -4.28 5.77 13.35
N LYS A 15 -5.29 4.97 12.96
CA LYS A 15 -5.32 4.25 11.69
C LYS A 15 -5.14 5.17 10.49
N THR A 16 -5.80 6.32 10.52
CA THR A 16 -5.72 7.31 9.43
C THR A 16 -4.32 7.91 9.33
N LEU A 17 -3.75 8.37 10.45
CA LEU A 17 -2.44 9.02 10.45
C LEU A 17 -1.32 8.06 10.05
N PHE A 18 -1.29 6.86 10.64
CA PHE A 18 -0.32 5.83 10.29
C PHE A 18 -0.56 5.31 8.87
N GLY A 19 -1.79 4.96 8.51
CA GLY A 19 -2.15 4.44 7.20
C GLY A 19 -1.78 5.39 6.06
N LEU A 20 -2.01 6.70 6.21
CA LEU A 20 -1.57 7.70 5.23
C LEU A 20 -0.04 7.71 5.08
N TYR A 21 0.69 7.64 6.18
CA TYR A 21 2.15 7.65 6.15
C TYR A 21 2.74 6.37 5.55
N ILE A 22 2.22 5.21 5.94
CA ILE A 22 2.60 3.90 5.44
C ILE A 22 2.30 3.81 3.94
N THR A 23 1.15 4.34 3.50
CA THR A 23 0.81 4.48 2.08
C THR A 23 1.88 5.26 1.32
N LEU A 24 2.37 6.38 1.85
CA LEU A 24 3.46 7.14 1.21
C LEU A 24 4.76 6.32 1.11
N LEU A 25 5.09 5.52 2.13
CA LEU A 25 6.27 4.65 2.10
C LEU A 25 6.12 3.52 1.07
N ILE A 26 4.95 2.89 0.97
CA ILE A 26 4.68 1.86 -0.03
C ILE A 26 4.69 2.47 -1.44
N LEU A 27 4.05 3.62 -1.65
CA LEU A 27 4.12 4.35 -2.91
C LEU A 27 5.57 4.73 -3.27
N ARG A 28 6.38 5.14 -2.29
CA ARG A 28 7.81 5.44 -2.50
C ARG A 28 8.56 4.22 -3.01
N PHE A 29 8.29 3.04 -2.47
CA PHE A 29 8.85 1.79 -2.96
C PHE A 29 8.37 1.47 -4.39
N ILE A 30 7.06 1.53 -4.65
CA ILE A 30 6.49 1.21 -5.98
C ILE A 30 7.03 2.16 -7.06
N LEU A 31 7.11 3.47 -6.77
CA LEU A 31 7.66 4.46 -7.71
C LEU A 31 9.09 4.12 -8.13
N GLN A 32 9.92 3.64 -7.20
CA GLN A 32 11.27 3.23 -7.52
C GLN A 32 11.31 1.90 -8.26
N TRP A 33 10.50 0.93 -7.86
CA TRP A 33 10.38 -0.37 -8.53
C TRP A 33 10.00 -0.22 -10.01
N VAL A 34 9.06 0.68 -10.30
CA VAL A 34 8.59 0.99 -11.66
C VAL A 34 9.51 1.97 -12.40
N ARG A 35 10.51 2.55 -11.71
CA ARG A 35 11.37 3.63 -12.25
C ARG A 35 10.51 4.80 -12.78
N ALA A 36 9.55 5.22 -11.97
CA ALA A 36 8.71 6.37 -12.26
C ALA A 36 9.55 7.65 -12.34
N ASP A 37 9.07 8.62 -13.11
CA ASP A 37 9.77 9.88 -13.32
C ASP A 37 9.79 10.73 -12.04
N PHE A 38 10.98 10.94 -11.47
CA PHE A 38 11.15 11.73 -10.25
C PHE A 38 10.98 13.25 -10.47
N TYR A 39 10.92 13.72 -11.72
CA TYR A 39 10.56 15.11 -12.02
C TYR A 39 9.05 15.36 -11.87
N ASN A 40 8.23 14.32 -11.83
CA ASN A 40 6.80 14.43 -11.61
C ASN A 40 6.48 15.05 -10.23
N PRO A 41 5.61 16.07 -10.13
CA PRO A 41 5.31 16.74 -8.87
C PRO A 41 4.76 15.80 -7.79
N ILE A 42 3.97 14.79 -8.14
CA ILE A 42 3.42 13.80 -7.20
C ILE A 42 4.54 12.88 -6.70
N SER A 43 5.44 12.46 -7.60
CA SER A 43 6.62 11.68 -7.20
C SER A 43 7.52 12.49 -6.27
N GLN A 44 7.76 13.78 -6.55
CA GLN A 44 8.52 14.67 -5.68
C GLN A 44 7.87 14.84 -4.30
N PHE A 45 6.54 14.99 -4.26
CA PHE A 45 5.79 15.03 -3.00
C PHE A 45 6.07 13.76 -2.17
N ILE A 46 5.86 12.58 -2.74
CA ILE A 46 6.09 11.30 -2.05
C ILE A 46 7.55 11.18 -1.59
N VAL A 47 8.52 11.53 -2.45
CA VAL A 47 9.94 11.57 -2.09
C VAL A 47 10.18 12.48 -0.89
N ARG A 48 9.66 13.70 -0.93
CA ARG A 48 9.95 14.75 0.06
C ARG A 48 9.45 14.36 1.45
N PHE A 49 8.25 13.78 1.54
CA PHE A 49 7.67 13.38 2.83
C PHE A 49 8.26 12.09 3.40
N THR A 50 8.75 11.19 2.55
CA THR A 50 9.34 9.92 3.00
C THR A 50 10.83 10.03 3.32
N THR A 51 11.56 10.92 2.64
CA THR A 51 13.03 11.03 2.77
C THR A 51 13.54 11.30 4.21
N PRO A 52 12.91 12.14 5.06
CA PRO A 52 13.39 12.38 6.42
C PRO A 52 13.49 11.11 7.27
N VAL A 53 12.54 10.19 7.11
CA VAL A 53 12.50 8.91 7.83
C VAL A 53 13.40 7.86 7.16
N LEU A 54 13.51 7.90 5.83
CA LEU A 54 14.33 6.94 5.08
C LEU A 54 15.83 7.21 5.14
N ARG A 55 16.25 8.48 5.24
CA ARG A 55 17.68 8.84 5.33
C ARG A 55 18.43 8.16 6.48
N PRO A 56 17.93 8.18 7.74
CA PRO A 56 18.59 7.44 8.82
C PRO A 56 18.51 5.93 8.62
N ALA A 57 17.37 5.40 8.15
CA ALA A 57 17.19 3.96 7.91
C ALA A 57 18.17 3.40 6.87
N ARG A 58 18.46 4.16 5.80
CA ARG A 58 19.43 3.80 4.75
C ARG A 58 20.88 3.71 5.22
N ARG A 59 21.19 4.18 6.44
CA ARG A 59 22.52 3.97 7.03
C ARG A 59 22.71 2.52 7.47
N ILE A 60 21.62 1.83 7.81
CA ILE A 60 21.62 0.45 8.31
C ILE A 60 21.25 -0.52 7.19
N ILE A 61 20.28 -0.12 6.35
CA ILE A 61 19.71 -0.97 5.31
C ILE A 61 20.33 -0.57 3.96
N PRO A 62 21.18 -1.39 3.34
CA PRO A 62 21.70 -1.10 2.01
C PRO A 62 20.58 -1.18 0.97
N GLY A 63 20.60 -0.26 0.01
CA GLY A 63 19.76 -0.39 -1.19
C GLY A 63 20.37 -1.46 -2.11
N TRP A 64 19.54 -2.37 -2.63
CA TRP A 64 19.99 -3.41 -3.57
C TRP A 64 19.35 -3.17 -4.94
N GLY A 65 20.15 -3.25 -6.01
CA GLY A 65 19.67 -3.23 -7.40
C GLY A 65 18.94 -1.94 -7.85
N GLY A 66 19.13 -0.82 -7.15
CA GLY A 66 18.44 0.45 -7.46
C GLY A 66 17.02 0.56 -6.90
N THR A 67 16.57 -0.40 -6.08
CA THR A 67 15.31 -0.33 -5.32
C THR A 67 15.56 -0.06 -3.83
N ASP A 68 14.80 0.86 -3.25
CA ASP A 68 14.90 1.27 -1.84
C ASP A 68 14.14 0.33 -0.90
N PHE A 69 14.78 -0.78 -0.54
CA PHE A 69 14.30 -1.70 0.49
C PHE A 69 14.07 -1.03 1.85
N ALA A 70 14.76 0.08 2.14
CA ALA A 70 14.51 0.84 3.36
C ALA A 70 13.07 1.38 3.40
N SER A 71 12.44 1.67 2.25
CA SER A 71 11.02 2.07 2.21
C SER A 71 10.08 0.96 2.70
N LEU A 72 10.31 -0.29 2.28
CA LEU A 72 9.51 -1.43 2.74
C LEU A 72 9.74 -1.73 4.22
N VAL A 73 11.01 -1.73 4.66
CA VAL A 73 11.33 -1.99 6.07
C VAL A 73 10.73 -0.90 6.97
N MET A 74 10.82 0.38 6.57
CA MET A 74 10.19 1.46 7.32
C MET A 74 8.66 1.35 7.30
N ALA A 75 8.04 0.97 6.17
CA ALA A 75 6.60 0.72 6.14
C ALA A 75 6.20 -0.37 7.15
N TRP A 76 6.98 -1.45 7.22
CA TRP A 76 6.77 -2.53 8.19
C TRP A 76 6.97 -2.12 9.64
N VAL A 77 7.98 -1.30 9.93
CA VAL A 77 8.19 -0.74 11.28
C VAL A 77 7.02 0.17 11.67
N PHE A 78 6.58 1.07 10.79
CA PHE A 78 5.46 1.96 11.08
C PHE A 78 4.14 1.19 11.26
N GLN A 79 3.88 0.18 10.43
CA GLN A 79 2.73 -0.71 10.59
C GLN A 79 2.78 -1.44 11.92
N THR A 80 3.95 -1.95 12.32
CA THR A 80 4.14 -2.62 13.61
C THR A 80 3.82 -1.68 14.77
N VAL A 81 4.31 -0.44 14.72
CA VAL A 81 4.01 0.58 15.75
C VAL A 81 2.52 0.90 15.80
N GLU A 82 1.86 1.06 14.65
CA GLU A 82 0.41 1.27 14.59
C GLU A 82 -0.34 0.14 15.30
N LEU A 83 -0.02 -1.13 14.98
CA LEU A 83 -0.68 -2.30 15.55
C LEU A 83 -0.42 -2.45 17.05
N ILE A 84 0.79 -2.13 17.53
CA ILE A 84 1.08 -2.08 18.97
C ILE A 84 0.19 -1.04 19.65
N VAL A 85 0.16 0.19 19.13
CA VAL A 85 -0.65 1.26 19.73
C VAL A 85 -2.13 0.89 19.75
N LEU A 86 -2.65 0.30 18.67
CA LEU A 86 -4.04 -0.16 18.60
C LEU A 86 -4.32 -1.32 19.56
N ALA A 87 -3.40 -2.29 19.69
CA ALA A 87 -3.53 -3.42 20.59
C ALA A 87 -3.63 -2.97 22.05
N LEU A 88 -2.77 -2.01 22.43
CA LEU A 88 -2.75 -1.40 23.75
C LEU A 88 -4.03 -0.57 24.01
N LEU A 89 -4.48 0.18 23.01
CA LEU A 89 -5.66 1.05 23.11
C LEU A 89 -6.96 0.26 23.21
N LEU A 90 -7.09 -0.82 22.43
CA LEU A 90 -8.30 -1.63 22.33
C LEU A 90 -8.37 -2.73 23.39
N GLY A 91 -7.29 -2.96 24.14
CA GLY A 91 -7.24 -3.97 25.20
C GLY A 91 -7.41 -5.39 24.66
N VAL A 92 -6.67 -5.75 23.61
CA VAL A 92 -6.70 -7.12 23.05
C VAL A 92 -6.29 -8.16 24.10
N ASN A 93 -6.81 -9.39 23.97
CA ASN A 93 -6.55 -10.51 24.90
C ASN A 93 -5.13 -11.11 24.78
N TYR A 94 -4.11 -10.25 24.76
CA TYR A 94 -2.70 -10.61 24.74
C TYR A 94 -1.97 -9.88 25.87
N SER A 95 -1.01 -10.56 26.50
CA SER A 95 -0.11 -9.90 27.45
C SER A 95 0.79 -8.88 26.76
N MET A 96 1.27 -7.87 27.50
CA MET A 96 2.15 -6.83 26.96
C MET A 96 3.34 -7.39 26.17
N PRO A 97 4.11 -8.38 26.68
CA PRO A 97 5.23 -8.94 25.92
C PRO A 97 4.79 -9.64 24.62
N GLN A 98 3.65 -10.32 24.63
CA GLN A 98 3.12 -10.97 23.44
C GLN A 98 2.78 -9.96 22.35
N ILE A 99 2.20 -8.80 22.71
CA ILE A 99 1.89 -7.74 21.74
C ILE A 99 3.16 -7.29 21.00
N PHE A 100 4.26 -6.99 21.71
CA PHE A 100 5.50 -6.55 21.07
C PHE A 100 6.15 -7.61 20.18
N ILE A 101 6.04 -8.89 20.55
CA ILE A 101 6.63 -10.00 19.80
C ILE A 101 5.81 -10.37 18.56
N LEU A 102 4.48 -10.31 18.66
CA LEU A 102 3.57 -10.77 17.60
C LEU A 102 3.17 -9.67 16.61
N SER A 103 3.14 -8.40 17.02
CA SER A 103 2.78 -7.27 16.13
C SER A 103 3.58 -7.19 14.82
N PRO A 104 4.90 -7.48 14.79
CA PRO A 104 5.65 -7.54 13.53
C PRO A 104 5.14 -8.61 12.55
N LEU A 105 4.58 -9.72 13.06
CA LEU A 105 3.95 -10.74 12.22
C LEU A 105 2.57 -10.29 11.73
N TRP A 106 1.78 -9.63 12.59
CA TRP A 106 0.48 -9.06 12.22
C TRP A 106 0.61 -7.95 11.15
N ALA A 107 1.74 -7.25 11.10
CA ALA A 107 1.98 -6.22 10.08
C ALA A 107 2.08 -6.78 8.65
N ILE A 108 2.41 -8.07 8.47
CA ILE A 108 2.61 -8.68 7.16
C ILE A 108 1.30 -8.72 6.34
N PRO A 109 0.20 -9.32 6.82
CA PRO A 109 -1.06 -9.33 6.08
C PRO A 109 -1.59 -7.91 5.84
N GLU A 110 -1.42 -6.99 6.79
CA GLU A 110 -1.91 -5.61 6.66
C GLU A 110 -1.17 -4.81 5.58
N LEU A 111 0.15 -4.97 5.46
CA LEU A 111 0.90 -4.34 4.37
C LEU A 111 0.58 -4.96 3.00
N LEU A 112 0.32 -6.26 2.97
CA LEU A 112 -0.08 -6.95 1.74
C LEU A 112 -1.48 -6.48 1.29
N ASP A 113 -2.42 -6.37 2.23
CA ASP A 113 -3.76 -5.83 2.03
C ASP A 113 -3.67 -4.40 1.48
N LEU A 114 -2.88 -3.54 2.14
CA LEU A 114 -2.64 -2.17 1.69
C LEU A 114 -2.05 -2.13 0.27
N LEU A 115 -1.07 -2.99 -0.03
CA LEU A 115 -0.43 -3.04 -1.35
C LEU A 115 -1.44 -3.41 -2.44
N ILE A 116 -2.26 -4.45 -2.21
CA ILE A 116 -3.29 -4.89 -3.16
C ILE A 116 -4.34 -3.80 -3.34
N SER A 117 -4.84 -3.24 -2.23
CA SER A 117 -5.79 -2.12 -2.19
C SER A 117 -5.30 -0.90 -2.97
N LEU A 118 -4.01 -0.55 -2.85
CA LEU A 118 -3.41 0.55 -3.61
C LEU A 118 -3.42 0.31 -5.12
N PHE A 119 -3.12 -0.92 -5.56
CA PHE A 119 -3.20 -1.26 -6.98
C PHE A 119 -4.64 -1.32 -7.49
N LEU A 120 -5.59 -1.85 -6.70
CA LEU A 120 -7.01 -1.82 -7.03
C LEU A 120 -7.51 -0.39 -7.22
N PHE A 121 -7.17 0.51 -6.29
CA PHE A 121 -7.54 1.92 -6.39
C PHE A 121 -6.88 2.62 -7.58
N ALA A 122 -5.59 2.35 -7.85
CA ALA A 122 -4.92 2.89 -9.03
C ALA A 122 -5.55 2.40 -10.35
N LEU A 123 -5.94 1.12 -10.43
CA LEU A 123 -6.65 0.57 -11.58
C LEU A 123 -8.05 1.16 -11.74
N LEU A 124 -8.77 1.35 -10.64
CA LEU A 124 -10.07 2.03 -10.63
C LEU A 124 -9.94 3.45 -11.21
N ILE A 125 -8.97 4.24 -10.72
CA ILE A 125 -8.69 5.57 -11.28
C ILE A 125 -8.38 5.46 -12.78
N ARG A 126 -7.59 4.48 -13.21
CA ARG A 126 -7.23 4.31 -14.62
C ARG A 126 -8.45 4.03 -15.50
N VAL A 127 -9.39 3.23 -15.03
CA VAL A 127 -10.66 2.98 -15.72
C VAL A 127 -11.49 4.26 -15.79
N LEU A 128 -11.63 4.99 -14.68
CA LEU A 128 -12.37 6.25 -14.66
C LEU A 128 -11.76 7.28 -15.62
N LEU A 129 -10.43 7.42 -15.65
CA LEU A 129 -9.74 8.31 -16.58
C LEU A 129 -9.91 7.87 -18.03
N SER A 130 -10.05 6.57 -18.33
CA SER A 130 -10.28 6.11 -19.70
C SER A 130 -11.61 6.62 -20.29
N TRP A 131 -12.62 6.86 -19.45
CA TRP A 131 -13.90 7.41 -19.88
C TRP A 131 -13.87 8.93 -20.02
N LEU A 132 -13.07 9.60 -19.19
CA LEU A 132 -12.92 11.06 -19.21
C LEU A 132 -11.98 11.55 -20.31
N ASN A 133 -11.09 10.67 -20.82
CA ASN A 133 -10.08 10.97 -21.84
C ASN A 133 -9.24 12.24 -21.52
N PRO A 134 -8.51 12.25 -20.38
CA PRO A 134 -7.72 13.41 -19.95
C PRO A 134 -6.51 13.65 -20.86
N ASP A 135 -5.96 14.87 -20.80
CA ASP A 135 -4.74 15.25 -21.51
C ASP A 135 -3.57 14.27 -21.19
N PRO A 136 -2.98 13.61 -22.21
CA PRO A 136 -1.83 12.72 -22.04
C PRO A 136 -0.61 13.36 -21.37
N TYR A 137 -0.46 14.68 -21.46
CA TYR A 137 0.66 15.40 -20.84
C TYR A 137 0.46 15.68 -19.35
N ASN A 138 -0.69 15.31 -18.78
CA ASN A 138 -0.94 15.47 -17.35
C ASN A 138 -0.03 14.54 -16.53
N PRO A 139 0.78 15.07 -15.59
CA PRO A 139 1.70 14.27 -14.78
C PRO A 139 1.00 13.15 -14.00
N ALA A 140 -0.25 13.35 -13.56
CA ALA A 140 -1.00 12.32 -12.85
C ALA A 140 -1.30 11.11 -13.74
N VAL A 141 -1.66 11.34 -15.01
CA VAL A 141 -1.95 10.29 -15.99
C VAL A 141 -0.69 9.49 -16.27
N GLY A 142 0.43 10.17 -16.59
CA GLY A 142 1.70 9.49 -16.87
C GLY A 142 2.21 8.65 -15.70
N LEU A 143 2.07 9.15 -14.46
CA LEU A 143 2.44 8.40 -13.26
C LEU A 143 1.54 7.18 -13.07
N LEU A 144 0.22 7.35 -13.19
CA LEU A 144 -0.75 6.27 -13.04
C LEU A 144 -0.52 5.15 -14.06
N THR A 145 -0.27 5.50 -15.32
CA THR A 145 0.07 4.54 -16.37
C THR A 145 1.32 3.75 -16.00
N ARG A 146 2.38 4.42 -15.54
CA ARG A 146 3.59 3.73 -15.08
C ARG A 146 3.29 2.77 -13.92
N LEU A 147 2.58 3.22 -12.88
CA LEU A 147 2.26 2.39 -11.72
C LEU A 147 1.48 1.13 -12.08
N THR A 148 0.51 1.23 -13.00
CA THR A 148 -0.42 0.14 -13.32
C THR A 148 0.08 -0.77 -14.45
N ASN A 149 1.01 -0.30 -15.29
CA ASN A 149 1.54 -1.06 -16.43
C ASN A 149 2.17 -2.42 -16.07
N PRO A 150 2.95 -2.58 -14.99
CA PRO A 150 3.50 -3.89 -14.63
C PRO A 150 2.43 -4.98 -14.45
N LEU A 151 1.24 -4.59 -13.97
CA LEU A 151 0.11 -5.51 -13.79
C LEU A 151 -0.72 -5.65 -15.08
N LEU A 152 -0.85 -4.57 -15.86
CA LEU A 152 -1.71 -4.56 -17.06
C LEU A 152 -1.04 -5.12 -18.31
N LEU A 153 0.24 -4.82 -18.55
CA LEU A 153 0.95 -5.25 -19.76
C LEU A 153 0.92 -6.78 -19.97
N PRO A 154 1.10 -7.63 -18.93
CA PRO A 154 0.99 -9.08 -19.10
C PRO A 154 -0.39 -9.53 -19.59
N VAL A 155 -1.46 -8.88 -19.13
CA VAL A 155 -2.85 -9.20 -19.51
C VAL A 155 -3.20 -8.62 -20.88
N GLN A 156 -2.83 -7.37 -21.15
CA GLN A 156 -3.03 -6.70 -22.45
C GLN A 156 -2.35 -7.44 -23.61
N ARG A 157 -1.24 -8.15 -23.34
CA ARG A 157 -0.59 -8.99 -24.36
C ARG A 157 -1.41 -10.21 -24.76
N ARG A 158 -2.35 -10.65 -23.92
CA ARG A 158 -3.19 -11.84 -24.15
C ARG A 158 -4.63 -11.48 -24.55
N VAL A 159 -5.15 -10.38 -24.01
CA VAL A 159 -6.53 -9.92 -24.20
C VAL A 159 -6.52 -8.81 -25.24
N ARG A 160 -7.24 -9.02 -26.35
CA ARG A 160 -7.45 -7.96 -27.35
C ARG A 160 -8.55 -7.01 -26.86
N PRO A 161 -8.44 -5.69 -27.13
CA PRO A 161 -9.52 -4.75 -26.85
C PRO A 161 -10.82 -5.17 -27.55
N ILE A 162 -11.95 -5.09 -26.83
CA ILE A 162 -13.28 -5.40 -27.38
C ILE A 162 -13.99 -4.09 -27.64
N ALA A 163 -14.45 -3.87 -28.87
CA ALA A 163 -15.15 -2.64 -29.28
C ALA A 163 -14.38 -1.34 -28.97
N GLY A 164 -13.04 -1.38 -29.05
CA GLY A 164 -12.17 -0.23 -28.75
C GLY A 164 -11.98 0.08 -27.26
N VAL A 165 -12.61 -0.70 -26.37
CA VAL A 165 -12.46 -0.56 -24.91
C VAL A 165 -11.45 -1.60 -24.40
N ASP A 166 -10.48 -1.13 -23.62
CA ASP A 166 -9.53 -2.01 -22.95
C ASP A 166 -10.16 -2.59 -21.67
N LEU A 167 -10.52 -3.88 -21.70
CA LEU A 167 -11.06 -4.61 -20.56
C LEU A 167 -9.97 -5.19 -19.64
N SER A 168 -8.70 -5.04 -19.99
CA SER A 168 -7.58 -5.55 -19.19
C SER A 168 -7.58 -5.04 -17.75
N PRO A 169 -7.89 -3.75 -17.45
CA PRO A 169 -8.03 -3.28 -16.08
C PRO A 169 -9.03 -4.05 -15.24
N MET A 170 -10.20 -4.38 -15.79
CA MET A 170 -11.22 -5.14 -15.08
C MET A 170 -10.73 -6.56 -14.76
N ILE A 171 -10.07 -7.22 -15.72
CA ILE A 171 -9.53 -8.57 -15.53
C ILE A 171 -8.45 -8.56 -14.44
N VAL A 172 -7.54 -7.58 -14.45
CA VAL A 172 -6.51 -7.45 -13.41
C VAL A 172 -7.13 -7.15 -12.05
N MET A 173 -8.14 -6.28 -11.97
CA MET A 173 -8.86 -6.01 -10.73
C MET A 173 -9.50 -7.28 -10.16
N ILE A 174 -10.17 -8.08 -10.99
CA ILE A 174 -10.76 -9.36 -10.56
C ILE A 174 -9.66 -10.30 -10.05
N MET A 175 -8.53 -10.42 -10.77
CA MET A 175 -7.41 -11.25 -10.32
C MET A 175 -6.83 -10.80 -8.97
N LEU A 176 -6.71 -9.49 -8.76
CA LEU A 176 -6.22 -8.92 -7.49
C LEU A 176 -7.21 -9.17 -6.35
N ILE A 177 -8.52 -8.99 -6.56
CA ILE A 177 -9.55 -9.29 -5.57
C ILE A 177 -9.52 -10.78 -5.21
N LEU A 178 -9.42 -11.67 -6.21
CA LEU A 178 -9.29 -13.10 -5.96
C LEU A 178 -8.02 -13.44 -5.18
N LEU A 179 -6.91 -12.77 -5.49
CA LEU A 179 -5.65 -12.91 -4.76
C LEU A 179 -5.80 -12.48 -3.30
N GLU A 180 -6.46 -11.35 -3.06
CA GLU A 180 -6.78 -10.83 -1.71
C GLU A 180 -7.62 -11.83 -0.92
N MET A 181 -8.71 -12.34 -1.53
CA MET A 181 -9.60 -13.32 -0.92
C MET A 181 -8.94 -14.67 -0.63
N LEU A 182 -7.95 -15.07 -1.45
CA LEU A 182 -7.26 -16.35 -1.28
C LEU A 182 -6.06 -16.26 -0.33
N LEU A 183 -5.32 -15.15 -0.35
CA LEU A 183 -4.07 -15.01 0.41
C LEU A 183 -4.26 -14.40 1.80
N LEU A 184 -5.13 -13.39 1.96
CA LEU A 184 -5.23 -12.69 3.24
C LEU A 184 -5.82 -13.56 4.37
N PRO A 185 -6.92 -14.31 4.15
CA PRO A 185 -7.48 -15.14 5.23
C PRO A 185 -6.49 -16.16 5.83
N PRO A 186 -5.74 -16.97 5.03
CA PRO A 186 -4.76 -17.88 5.61
C PRO A 186 -3.61 -17.13 6.28
N LEU A 187 -3.14 -16.00 5.74
CA LEU A 187 -2.08 -15.21 6.37
C LEU A 187 -2.51 -14.63 7.73
N ARG A 188 -3.71 -14.06 7.81
CA ARG A 188 -4.29 -13.57 9.07
C ARG A 188 -4.48 -14.70 10.08
N PHE A 189 -4.90 -15.88 9.62
CA PHE A 189 -4.99 -17.08 10.45
C PHE A 189 -3.62 -17.51 10.99
N PHE A 190 -2.60 -17.65 10.14
CA PHE A 190 -1.25 -18.07 10.56
C PHE A 190 -0.56 -17.07 11.49
N THR A 191 -0.84 -15.78 11.32
CA THR A 191 -0.28 -14.72 12.17
C THR A 191 -1.07 -14.53 13.46
N ALA A 192 -2.24 -15.16 13.61
CA ALA A 192 -3.18 -14.96 14.71
C ALA A 192 -3.48 -13.46 14.95
N SER A 193 -3.63 -12.70 13.86
CA SER A 193 -3.94 -11.27 13.93
C SER A 193 -5.26 -11.04 14.68
N PRO A 194 -5.29 -10.16 15.71
CA PRO A 194 -6.54 -9.74 16.34
C PRO A 194 -7.28 -8.65 15.54
N PHE A 195 -6.69 -8.17 14.44
CA PHE A 195 -7.20 -7.11 13.56
C PHE A 195 -7.61 -7.67 12.20
#